data_AF-A0A9J5VXH0-F1
#
_entry.id   AF-A0A9J5VXH0-F1
#
_cell.length_a   1.000
_cell.length_b   1.000
_cell.length_c   1.000
_cell.angle_alpha   90.00
_cell.angle_beta   90.00
_cell.angle_gamma   90.00
#
_symmetry.space_group_name_H-M   'P 1'
#
loop_
_entity.id
_entity.type
_entity.pdbx_description
1 polymer ?
#
loop_
_entity_poly.entity_id
_entity_poly.type
_entity_poly.pdbx_seq_one_letter_code
_entity_poly.pdbx_strand_id
1 'polypeptide(L)'
;MDQEDIKSTRLEEVDIPQNLDLLNKWTIPRVNIKTIYDYGWFDKISNKQLIKTTEQSLALNSSEQTIRLLNKRDIELYKSQYKFLHIGMVQIAFKPLTLKGLPETFLAALRDARNLNFRQSLMGSIESTVAYGPVYFNAQPNL
;
A
#
# COMPACT_ATOMS: atom_id res chain seq x y z
N MET A 1 47.43 -3.87 -36.70
CA MET A 1 46.31 -2.97 -37.05
C MET A 1 45.07 -3.61 -36.47
N ASP A 2 44.85 -3.21 -35.22
CA ASP A 2 43.61 -3.15 -34.44
C ASP A 2 42.91 -4.45 -34.04
N GLN A 3 43.32 -4.87 -32.85
CA GLN A 3 42.64 -5.71 -31.88
C GLN A 3 41.68 -4.82 -31.08
N GLU A 4 40.37 -5.04 -31.18
CA GLU A 4 39.43 -4.64 -30.12
C GLU A 4 38.40 -5.75 -29.88
N ASP A 5 38.74 -6.61 -28.92
CA ASP A 5 37.82 -7.34 -28.07
C ASP A 5 36.92 -6.35 -27.31
N ILE A 6 35.70 -6.11 -27.80
CA ILE A 6 34.68 -5.44 -26.97
C ILE A 6 34.03 -6.51 -26.09
N LYS A 7 34.59 -6.59 -24.87
CA LYS A 7 34.15 -7.43 -23.74
C LYS A 7 32.63 -7.43 -23.57
N SER A 8 32.09 -8.63 -23.64
CA SER A 8 30.81 -9.02 -23.08
C SER A 8 30.65 -8.56 -21.61
N THR A 9 29.40 -8.31 -21.23
CA THR A 9 28.84 -8.35 -19.87
C THR A 9 29.27 -7.26 -18.89
N ARG A 10 28.55 -6.13 -18.92
CA ARG A 10 28.06 -5.53 -17.67
C ARG A 10 26.71 -6.16 -17.35
N LEU A 11 26.75 -7.36 -16.78
CA LEU A 11 25.71 -7.70 -15.80
C LEU A 11 25.96 -6.70 -14.67
N GLU A 12 24.99 -5.83 -14.40
CA GLU A 12 25.01 -5.02 -13.20
C GLU A 12 25.29 -5.96 -12.03
N GLU A 13 26.44 -5.77 -11.38
CA GLU A 13 26.70 -6.38 -10.08
C GLU A 13 25.59 -5.84 -9.18
N VAL A 14 24.54 -6.62 -9.01
CA VAL A 14 23.48 -6.31 -8.05
C VAL A 14 24.18 -6.26 -6.71
N ASP A 15 24.34 -5.07 -6.12
CA ASP A 15 24.82 -4.90 -4.76
C ASP A 15 23.77 -5.49 -3.79
N ILE A 16 23.75 -6.82 -3.69
CA ILE A 16 22.77 -7.64 -2.97
C ILE A 16 22.64 -7.20 -1.50
N PRO A 17 23.72 -6.91 -0.75
CA PRO A 17 23.59 -6.56 0.67
C PRO A 17 22.94 -5.19 0.90
N GLN A 18 23.36 -4.18 0.12
CA GLN A 18 22.88 -2.80 0.32
C GLN A 18 21.41 -2.66 -0.07
N ASN A 19 20.98 -3.29 -1.16
CA ASN A 19 19.58 -3.29 -1.56
C ASN A 19 18.67 -4.02 -0.58
N LEU A 20 19.15 -5.07 0.11
CA LEU A 20 18.33 -5.81 1.07
C LEU A 20 18.11 -5.00 2.35
N ASP A 21 19.16 -4.31 2.81
CA ASP A 21 19.06 -3.42 3.96
C ASP A 21 18.14 -2.23 3.68
N LEU A 22 18.22 -1.64 2.49
CA LEU A 22 17.32 -0.58 2.05
C LEU A 22 15.87 -1.08 1.97
N LEU A 23 15.65 -2.25 1.37
CA LEU A 23 14.33 -2.86 1.29
C LEU A 23 13.77 -3.13 2.70
N ASN A 24 14.57 -3.69 3.61
CA ASN A 24 14.15 -3.98 4.97
C ASN A 24 13.79 -2.71 5.75
N LYS A 25 14.57 -1.63 5.60
CA LYS A 25 14.33 -0.33 6.24
C LYS A 25 13.19 0.47 5.60
N TRP A 26 12.78 0.13 4.38
CA TRP A 26 11.71 0.85 3.70
C TRP A 26 10.39 0.74 4.46
N THR A 27 9.74 1.89 4.64
CA THR A 27 8.40 2.04 5.22
C THR A 27 7.56 2.95 4.35
N ILE A 28 6.24 2.80 4.42
CA ILE A 28 5.32 3.66 3.67
C ILE A 28 5.50 5.12 4.12
N PRO A 29 5.58 6.09 3.17
CA PRO A 29 5.75 7.49 3.53
C PRO A 29 4.63 8.00 4.43
N ARG A 30 5.03 8.68 5.51
CA ARG A 30 4.09 9.26 6.47
C ARG A 30 3.36 10.44 5.85
N VAL A 31 2.04 10.47 5.98
CA VAL A 31 1.21 11.62 5.59
C VAL A 31 0.91 12.46 6.82
N ASN A 32 1.03 13.78 6.66
CA ASN A 32 0.65 14.72 7.71
C ASN A 32 -0.89 14.75 7.82
N ILE A 33 -1.43 14.45 9.01
CA ILE A 33 -2.88 14.37 9.22
C ILE A 33 -3.59 15.71 8.90
N LYS A 34 -2.89 16.84 9.02
CA LYS A 34 -3.42 18.16 8.65
C LYS A 34 -3.73 18.31 7.16
N THR A 35 -3.16 17.47 6.30
CA THR A 35 -3.49 17.46 4.87
C THR A 35 -4.69 16.57 4.56
N ILE A 36 -5.15 15.78 5.53
CA ILE A 36 -6.31 14.88 5.40
C ILE A 36 -7.54 15.56 5.98
N TYR A 37 -7.38 16.21 7.13
CA TYR A 37 -8.45 16.94 7.80
C TYR A 37 -8.02 18.36 8.12
N ASP A 38 -8.83 19.33 7.68
CA ASP A 38 -8.71 20.71 8.11
C ASP A 38 -9.44 20.87 9.45
N TYR A 39 -8.67 20.83 10.55
CA TYR A 39 -9.21 20.94 11.90
C TYR A 39 -8.80 22.25 12.55
N GLY A 40 -9.78 22.95 13.13
CA GLY A 40 -9.56 24.01 14.09
C GLY A 40 -9.13 23.46 15.45
N TRP A 41 -8.81 24.35 16.39
CA TRP A 41 -8.45 23.96 17.76
C TRP A 41 -9.61 23.24 18.47
N PHE A 42 -10.86 23.61 18.18
CA PHE A 42 -12.05 23.02 18.81
C PHE A 42 -12.38 21.59 18.32
N ASP A 43 -12.02 21.23 17.09
CA ASP A 43 -12.32 19.90 16.52
C ASP A 43 -11.45 18.78 17.09
N LYS A 44 -10.31 19.12 17.68
CA LYS A 44 -9.42 18.16 18.36
C LYS A 44 -10.03 17.56 19.62
N ILE A 45 -11.04 18.22 20.19
CA ILE A 45 -11.67 17.81 21.45
C ILE A 45 -12.81 16.82 21.20
N SER A 46 -13.46 16.88 20.02
CA SER A 46 -14.64 16.09 19.69
C SER A 46 -14.35 14.86 18.80
N ASN A 47 -13.32 14.91 17.95
CA ASN A 47 -13.05 13.85 16.97
C ASN A 47 -11.80 13.05 17.32
N LYS A 48 -11.97 11.75 17.63
CA LYS A 48 -10.84 10.83 17.83
C LYS A 48 -10.27 10.42 16.47
N GLN A 49 -9.07 10.89 16.18
CA GLN A 49 -8.29 10.41 15.04
C GLN A 49 -7.64 9.08 15.40
N LEU A 50 -7.71 8.10 14.48
CA LEU A 50 -7.05 6.82 14.65
C LEU A 50 -6.41 6.38 13.34
N ILE A 51 -5.16 5.95 13.43
CA ILE A 51 -4.45 5.28 12.33
C ILE A 51 -4.55 3.78 12.58
N LYS A 52 -5.12 3.05 11.61
CA LYS A 52 -5.13 1.58 11.61
C LYS A 52 -4.21 1.09 10.51
N THR A 53 -3.24 0.26 10.88
CA THR A 53 -2.35 -0.41 9.93
C THR A 53 -2.71 -1.89 9.86
N THR A 54 -2.75 -2.42 8.64
CA THR A 54 -2.90 -3.84 8.36
C THR A 54 -1.77 -4.26 7.43
N GLU A 55 -0.96 -5.21 7.88
CA GLU A 55 0.12 -5.81 7.10
C GLU A 55 -0.19 -7.29 6.88
N GLN A 56 -0.02 -7.75 5.65
CA GLN A 56 -0.25 -9.15 5.28
C GLN A 56 0.76 -9.59 4.22
N SER A 57 1.45 -10.70 4.48
CA SER A 57 2.28 -11.37 3.48
C SER A 57 1.42 -12.31 2.65
N LEU A 58 1.51 -12.19 1.33
CA LEU A 58 0.73 -13.00 0.39
C LEU A 58 1.66 -13.95 -0.38
N ALA A 59 1.26 -15.22 -0.47
CA ALA A 59 1.88 -16.17 -1.39
C ALA A 59 1.23 -16.05 -2.76
N LEU A 60 2.00 -16.14 -3.85
CA LEU A 60 1.52 -15.97 -5.23
C LEU A 60 0.90 -17.26 -5.80
N ASN A 61 0.25 -18.05 -4.95
CA ASN A 61 -0.36 -19.33 -5.33
C ASN A 61 -1.78 -19.17 -5.89
N SER A 62 -2.37 -17.98 -5.76
CA SER A 62 -3.70 -17.64 -6.23
C SER A 62 -3.62 -16.49 -7.23
N SER A 63 -4.49 -16.52 -8.25
CA SER A 63 -4.66 -15.44 -9.20
C SER A 63 -5.32 -14.19 -8.59
N GLU A 64 -6.04 -14.36 -7.48
CA GLU A 64 -6.73 -13.25 -6.79
C GLU A 64 -6.61 -13.40 -5.27
N GLN A 65 -6.39 -12.27 -4.58
CA GLN A 65 -6.38 -12.23 -3.12
C GLN A 65 -7.07 -10.96 -2.62
N THR A 66 -7.87 -11.11 -1.56
CA THR A 66 -8.58 -10.00 -0.92
C THR A 66 -7.99 -9.72 0.46
N ILE A 67 -7.50 -8.50 0.67
CA ILE A 67 -7.06 -8.00 1.97
C ILE A 67 -8.17 -7.12 2.55
N ARG A 68 -8.64 -7.44 3.76
CA ARG A 68 -9.60 -6.59 4.49
C ARG A 68 -8.85 -5.58 5.35
N LEU A 69 -8.97 -4.29 5.01
CA LEU A 69 -8.32 -3.20 5.76
C LEU A 69 -8.88 -3.02 7.17
N LEU A 70 -10.18 -3.29 7.35
CA LEU A 70 -10.84 -3.26 8.65
C LEU A 70 -11.39 -4.64 8.96
N ASN A 71 -10.99 -5.19 10.11
CA ASN A 71 -11.54 -6.44 10.59
C ASN A 71 -12.92 -6.20 11.25
N LYS A 72 -13.73 -7.26 11.38
CA LYS A 72 -15.09 -7.16 11.92
C LYS A 72 -15.12 -6.63 13.37
N ARG A 73 -14.15 -7.04 14.19
CA ARG A 73 -14.07 -6.63 15.61
C ARG A 73 -13.82 -5.13 15.76
N ASP A 74 -12.91 -4.58 14.95
CA ASP A 74 -12.61 -3.15 14.91
C ASP A 74 -13.87 -2.37 14.52
N ILE A 75 -14.60 -2.83 13.49
CA ILE A 75 -15.84 -2.20 13.05
C ILE A 75 -16.91 -2.23 14.15
N GLU A 76 -17.08 -3.36 14.84
CA GLU A 76 -18.02 -3.50 15.96
C GLU A 76 -17.67 -2.57 17.12
N LEU A 77 -16.38 -2.44 17.44
CA LEU A 77 -15.90 -1.50 18.46
C LEU A 77 -16.19 -0.05 18.09
N TYR A 78 -15.93 0.39 16.86
CA TYR A 78 -16.24 1.77 16.46
C TYR A 78 -17.74 2.02 16.43
N LYS A 79 -18.55 1.04 16.00
CA LYS A 79 -20.02 1.16 15.99
C LYS A 79 -20.62 1.32 17.38
N SER A 80 -20.00 0.74 18.42
CA SER A 80 -20.51 0.89 19.79
C SER A 80 -20.18 2.26 20.40
N GLN A 81 -19.13 2.93 19.92
CA GLN A 81 -18.66 4.22 20.44
C GLN A 81 -19.10 5.42 19.60
N TYR A 82 -19.30 5.23 18.30
CA TYR A 82 -19.53 6.30 17.33
C TYR A 82 -20.67 5.95 16.37
N LYS A 83 -21.47 6.97 16.01
CA LYS A 83 -22.55 6.82 15.01
C LYS A 83 -22.02 6.74 13.59
N PHE A 84 -20.88 7.38 13.32
CA PHE A 84 -20.29 7.49 11.99
C PHE A 84 -18.80 7.18 12.04
N LEU A 85 -18.30 6.57 10.97
CA LEU A 85 -16.88 6.34 10.73
C LEU A 85 -16.57 6.95 9.36
N HIS A 86 -15.72 7.96 9.35
CA HIS A 86 -15.23 8.58 8.12
C HIS A 86 -13.80 8.11 7.85
N ILE A 87 -13.51 7.74 6.60
CA ILE A 87 -12.17 7.32 6.17
C ILE A 87 -11.60 8.42 5.27
N GLY A 88 -10.86 9.35 5.86
CA GLY A 88 -10.28 10.47 5.12
C GLY A 88 -9.12 10.09 4.18
N MET A 89 -8.41 9.00 4.47
CA MET A 89 -7.32 8.51 3.62
C MET A 89 -7.08 7.02 3.83
N VAL A 90 -6.72 6.35 2.75
CA VAL A 90 -6.19 4.99 2.74
C VAL A 90 -4.85 5.02 2.04
N GLN A 91 -3.79 4.58 2.73
CA GLN A 91 -2.47 4.39 2.13
C GLN A 91 -2.23 2.89 1.93
N ILE A 92 -1.85 2.50 0.72
CA ILE A 92 -1.61 1.10 0.35
C ILE A 92 -0.18 0.99 -0.17
N ALA A 93 0.55 -0.01 0.34
CA ALA A 93 1.91 -0.32 -0.10
C ALA A 93 2.06 -1.81 -0.40
N PHE A 94 2.78 -2.10 -1.47
CA PHE A 94 3.25 -3.41 -1.87
C PHE A 94 4.76 -3.42 -1.74
N LYS A 95 5.26 -4.28 -0.86
CA LYS A 95 6.69 -4.44 -0.62
C LYS A 95 7.09 -5.87 -0.98
N PRO A 96 8.07 -6.06 -1.87
CA PRO A 96 8.57 -7.40 -2.15
C PRO A 96 9.29 -7.95 -0.90
N LEU A 97 9.11 -9.25 -0.64
CA LEU A 97 9.82 -9.94 0.46
C LEU A 97 11.21 -10.44 0.06
N THR A 98 11.52 -10.39 -1.24
CA THR A 98 12.80 -10.83 -1.81
C THR A 98 13.35 -9.72 -2.72
N LEU A 99 14.67 -9.68 -2.90
CA LEU A 99 15.34 -8.70 -3.76
C LEU A 99 14.93 -8.78 -5.23
N LYS A 100 14.58 -9.97 -5.70
CA LYS A 100 14.12 -10.18 -7.08
C LYS A 100 12.73 -9.58 -7.31
N GLY A 101 12.00 -9.28 -6.24
CA GLY A 101 10.64 -8.82 -6.31
C GLY A 101 9.71 -9.77 -7.04
N LEU A 102 8.69 -9.19 -7.66
CA LEU A 102 7.74 -9.86 -8.53
C LEU A 102 7.90 -9.25 -9.92
N PRO A 103 8.55 -9.92 -10.90
CA PRO A 103 8.69 -9.40 -12.26
C PRO A 103 7.34 -9.21 -12.96
N GLU A 104 6.35 -10.03 -12.60
CA GLU A 104 5.00 -9.93 -13.11
C GLU A 104 4.29 -8.66 -12.64
N THR A 105 3.36 -8.20 -13.47
CA THR A 105 2.47 -7.10 -13.11
C THR A 105 1.30 -7.64 -12.30
N PHE A 106 0.88 -6.89 -11.28
CA PHE A 106 -0.33 -7.15 -10.52
C PHE A 106 -1.29 -5.97 -10.65
N LEU A 107 -2.58 -6.28 -10.53
CA LEU A 107 -3.65 -5.30 -10.40
C LEU A 107 -4.13 -5.31 -8.96
N ALA A 108 -4.19 -4.14 -8.33
CA ALA A 108 -4.81 -3.96 -7.02
C ALA A 108 -5.94 -2.95 -7.09
N ALA A 109 -7.05 -3.26 -6.42
CA ALA A 109 -8.23 -2.42 -6.38
C ALA A 109 -8.67 -2.19 -4.93
N LEU A 110 -8.75 -0.92 -4.53
CA LEU A 110 -9.41 -0.50 -3.30
C LEU A 110 -10.91 -0.39 -3.57
N ARG A 111 -11.70 -1.13 -2.80
CA ARG A 111 -13.16 -1.13 -2.95
C ARG A 111 -13.93 -1.16 -1.64
N ASP A 112 -15.16 -0.64 -1.67
CA ASP A 112 -16.11 -0.76 -0.57
C ASP A 112 -16.71 -2.17 -0.59
N ALA A 113 -16.33 -2.99 0.39
CA ALA A 113 -16.80 -4.36 0.52
C ALA A 113 -18.31 -4.45 0.85
N ARG A 114 -18.97 -3.36 1.24
CA ARG A 114 -20.42 -3.32 1.49
C ARG A 114 -21.24 -3.31 0.20
N ASN A 115 -20.67 -2.79 -0.89
CA ASN A 115 -21.34 -2.73 -2.18
C ASN A 115 -20.99 -3.98 -3.00
N LEU A 116 -22.01 -4.78 -3.35
CA LEU A 116 -21.86 -6.00 -4.14
C LEU A 116 -21.43 -5.71 -5.58
N ASN A 117 -21.76 -4.53 -6.12
CA ASN A 117 -21.36 -4.13 -7.46
C ASN A 117 -19.89 -3.68 -7.48
N PHE A 118 -19.04 -4.43 -8.19
CA PHE A 118 -17.60 -4.15 -8.26
C PHE A 118 -17.31 -2.72 -8.75
N ARG A 119 -17.91 -2.30 -9.86
CA ARG A 119 -17.63 -0.99 -10.49
C ARG A 119 -18.05 0.16 -9.59
N GLN A 120 -19.22 0.05 -8.97
CA GLN A 120 -19.72 1.10 -8.05
C GLN A 120 -18.98 1.11 -6.71
N SER A 121 -18.35 0.00 -6.33
CA SER A 121 -17.58 -0.09 -5.10
C SER A 121 -16.13 0.40 -5.24
N LEU A 122 -15.63 0.58 -6.47
CA LEU A 122 -14.23 0.89 -6.75
C LEU A 122 -13.92 2.32 -6.31
N MET A 123 -12.96 2.47 -5.40
CA MET A 123 -12.46 3.77 -4.94
C MET A 123 -11.14 4.17 -5.61
N GLY A 124 -10.35 3.18 -6.02
CA GLY A 124 -9.08 3.40 -6.69
C GLY A 124 -8.44 2.08 -7.09
N SER A 125 -7.55 2.14 -8.09
CA SER A 125 -6.81 0.96 -8.56
C SER A 125 -5.42 1.35 -9.00
N ILE A 126 -4.51 0.37 -8.93
CA ILE A 126 -3.15 0.48 -9.45
C ILE A 126 -2.81 -0.80 -10.22
N GLU A 127 -2.14 -0.63 -11.34
CA GLU A 127 -1.46 -1.70 -12.06
C GLU A 127 0.03 -1.43 -11.97
N SER A 128 0.80 -2.37 -11.41
CA SER A 128 2.23 -2.18 -11.19
C SER A 128 2.97 -3.50 -11.03
N THR A 129 4.29 -3.43 -11.03
CA THR A 129 5.21 -4.51 -10.60
C THR A 129 5.94 -4.08 -9.33
N VAL A 130 6.44 -5.03 -8.53
CA VAL A 130 7.39 -4.76 -7.42
C VAL A 130 8.81 -5.26 -7.74
N ALA A 131 9.12 -5.52 -9.01
CA ALA A 131 10.45 -5.95 -9.46
C ALA A 131 11.56 -4.95 -9.12
N TYR A 132 11.24 -3.66 -9.16
CA TYR A 132 12.17 -2.56 -8.93
C TYR A 132 12.04 -1.94 -7.53
N GLY A 133 11.35 -2.64 -6.61
CA GLY A 133 11.19 -2.22 -5.24
C GLY A 133 9.72 -1.98 -4.83
N PRO A 134 9.51 -1.41 -3.63
CA PRO A 134 8.18 -1.18 -3.10
C PRO A 134 7.40 -0.12 -3.88
N VAL A 135 6.10 -0.34 -4.03
CA VAL A 135 5.16 0.57 -4.68
C VAL A 135 4.09 0.96 -3.69
N TYR A 136 3.67 2.22 -3.67
CA TYR A 136 2.59 2.68 -2.80
C TYR A 136 1.73 3.73 -3.50
N PHE A 137 0.50 3.85 -3.05
CA PHE A 137 -0.40 4.92 -3.45
C PHE A 137 -1.33 5.31 -2.30
N ASN A 138 -1.85 6.52 -2.40
CA ASN A 138 -2.85 7.04 -1.48
C ASN A 138 -4.18 7.15 -2.23
N ALA A 139 -5.26 6.80 -1.55
CA ALA A 139 -6.62 7.06 -2.00
C ALA A 139 -7.35 7.88 -0.93
N GLN A 140 -8.17 8.82 -1.37
CA GLN A 140 -9.02 9.66 -0.52
C GLN A 140 -10.47 9.29 -0.85
N PRO A 141 -11.06 8.35 -0.08
CA PRO A 141 -12.37 7.81 -0.38
C PRO A 141 -13.50 8.84 -0.40
N ASN A 142 -13.35 9.98 0.30
CA ASN A 142 -14.43 10.93 0.57
C ASN A 142 -15.74 10.21 0.97
N LEU A 143 -15.63 9.20 1.85
CA LEU A 143 -16.68 8.28 2.30
C LEU A 143 -17.00 8.45 3.79
#